data_AF-A0A965HPL3-F1
#
_entry.id   AF-A0A965HPL3-F1
#
_cell.length_a   1.000
_cell.length_b   1.000
_cell.length_c   1.000
_cell.angle_alpha   90.00
_cell.angle_beta   90.00
_cell.angle_gamma   90.00
#
_symmetry.space_group_name_H-M   'P 1'
#
loop_
_entity.id
_entity.type
_entity.pdbx_description
1 polymer ?
#
loop_
_entity_poly.entity_id
_entity_poly.type
_entity_poly.pdbx_seq_one_letter_code
_entity_poly.pdbx_strand_id
1 'polypeptide(L)' 'MGQELHSRVRGSLEMLVALSGTILFCGALIQAVGERGDDMTLVAAFLPHLGKLCFGVILVVGSWLSGISYAKGLFRK' A
#
# COMPACT_ATOMS: atom_id res chain seq x y z
N MET A 1 -5.07 30.78 -2.61
CA MET A 1 -4.67 30.09 -1.35
C MET A 1 -5.46 28.83 -1.03
N GLY A 2 -6.79 28.74 -1.27
CA GLY A 2 -7.57 27.55 -0.89
C GLY A 2 -7.25 26.24 -1.65
N GLN A 3 -6.86 26.31 -2.93
CA GLN A 3 -6.61 25.11 -3.74
C GLN A 3 -5.24 24.44 -3.50
N GLU A 4 -4.19 25.21 -3.19
CA GLU A 4 -2.87 24.66 -2.88
C GLU A 4 -2.85 23.88 -1.57
N LEU A 5 -3.57 24.37 -0.55
CA LEU A 5 -3.66 23.69 0.75
C LEU A 5 -4.39 22.34 0.60
N HIS A 6 -5.49 22.31 -0.16
CA HIS A 6 -6.22 21.08 -0.43
C HIS A 6 -5.37 20.06 -1.22
N SER A 7 -4.58 20.53 -2.18
CA SER A 7 -3.67 19.70 -2.95
C SER A 7 -2.53 19.11 -2.11
N ARG A 8 -1.95 19.90 -1.20
CA ARG A 8 -0.90 19.43 -0.28
C ARG A 8 -1.43 18.41 0.72
N VAL A 9 -2.60 18.66 1.32
CA VAL A 9 -3.20 17.73 2.29
C VAL A 9 -3.53 16.40 1.64
N ARG A 10 -4.09 16.41 0.42
CA ARG A 10 -4.39 15.19 -0.32
C ARG A 10 -3.12 14.43 -0.70
N GLY A 11 -2.08 15.11 -1.19
CA GLY A 11 -0.80 14.47 -1.50
C GLY A 11 -0.16 13.84 -0.26
N SER A 12 -0.21 14.52 0.88
CA SER A 12 0.24 13.97 2.16
C SER A 12 -0.57 12.73 2.56
N LEU A 13 -1.89 12.73 2.38
CA LEU A 13 -2.74 11.57 2.67
C LEU A 13 -2.43 10.39 1.74
N GLU A 14 -2.23 10.61 0.44
CA GLU A 14 -1.87 9.55 -0.52
C GLU A 14 -0.51 8.93 -0.17
N MET A 15 0.46 9.77 0.21
CA MET A 15 1.77 9.32 0.68
C MET A 15 1.69 8.54 1.99
N LEU A 16 0.84 8.96 2.93
CA LEU A 16 0.60 8.27 4.20
C LEU A 16 -0.07 6.91 3.95
N VAL A 17 -1.07 6.85 3.07
CA VAL A 17 -1.72 5.59 2.66
C VAL A 17 -0.73 4.64 1.98
N ALA A 18 0.12 5.14 1.10
CA ALA A 18 1.16 4.33 0.45
C ALA A 18 2.18 3.79 1.48
N LEU A 19 2.62 4.63 2.42
CA LEU A 19 3.51 4.24 3.51
C LEU A 19 2.87 3.17 4.40
N SER A 20 1.62 3.36 4.82
CA SER A 20 0.89 2.39 5.64
C SER A 20 0.70 1.06 4.90
N GLY A 21 0.31 1.09 3.62
CA GLY A 21 0.20 -0.11 2.79
C GLY A 21 1.53 -0.86 2.67
N THR A 22 2.64 -0.13 2.47
CA THR A 22 3.99 -0.70 2.39
C THR A 22 4.44 -1.31 3.72
N ILE A 23 4.23 -0.62 4.84
CA ILE A 23 4.58 -1.14 6.17
C ILE A 23 3.78 -2.40 6.48
N LEU A 24 2.47 -2.42 6.20
CA LEU A 24 1.61 -3.58 6.40
C LEU A 24 2.06 -4.77 5.53
N PHE A 25 2.37 -4.51 4.26
CA PHE A 25 2.86 -5.54 3.35
C PHE A 25 4.20 -6.12 3.81
N CYS A 26 5.19 -5.26 4.09
CA CYS A 26 6.50 -5.68 4.57
C CYS A 26 6.42 -6.41 5.92
N GLY A 27 5.61 -5.91 6.85
CA GLY A 27 5.39 -6.54 8.15
C GLY A 27 4.77 -7.93 8.03
N ALA A 28 3.80 -8.10 7.12
CA ALA A 28 3.19 -9.40 6.83
C ALA A 28 4.19 -10.37 6.17
N LEU A 29 5.07 -9.88 5.29
CA LEU A 29 6.15 -10.69 4.71
C LEU A 29 7.15 -11.15 5.77
N ILE A 30 7.58 -10.25 6.66
CA ILE A 30 8.53 -10.59 7.74
C ILE A 30 7.90 -11.60 8.70
N GLN A 31 6.63 -11.44 9.07
CA GLN A 31 5.92 -12.41 9.90
C GLN A 31 5.81 -13.78 9.21
N ALA A 32 5.37 -13.81 7.95
CA ALA A 32 5.23 -15.04 7.20
C ALA A 32 6.57 -15.78 7.02
N VAL A 33 7.67 -15.06 6.81
CA VAL A 33 9.00 -15.67 6.72
C VAL A 33 9.53 -16.09 8.09
N GLY A 34 9.27 -15.31 9.15
CA GLY A 34 9.71 -15.61 10.51
C GLY A 34 8.98 -16.79 11.16
N GLU A 35 7.71 -17.01 10.81
CA GLU A 35 6.91 -18.14 11.29
C GLU A 35 7.07 -19.39 10.42
N ARG A 36 7.84 -19.31 9.33
CA ARG A 36 8.06 -20.43 8.43
C ARG A 36 8.98 -21.47 9.08
N GLY A 37 8.43 -22.65 9.38
CA GLY A 37 9.21 -23.85 9.71
C GLY A 37 9.94 -24.43 8.49
N ASP A 38 11.02 -25.18 8.72
CA ASP A 38 11.84 -25.81 7.67
C ASP A 38 11.06 -26.79 6.77
N ASP A 39 9.98 -27.37 7.29
CA ASP A 39 9.06 -28.28 6.59
C ASP A 39 7.96 -27.57 5.80
N MET A 40 7.82 -26.25 5.97
CA MET A 40 6.76 -25.46 5.37
C MET A 40 7.18 -24.83 4.03
N THR A 41 6.31 -24.99 3.03
CA THR A 41 6.45 -24.27 1.75
C THR A 41 6.18 -22.77 1.94
N LEU A 42 6.80 -21.92 1.09
CA LEU A 42 6.56 -20.47 1.10
C LEU A 42 5.07 -20.15 1.06
N VAL A 43 4.33 -20.81 0.17
CA VAL A 43 2.89 -20.57 -0.02
C VAL A 43 2.09 -20.88 1.23
N ALA A 44 2.42 -21.97 1.93
CA ALA A 44 1.76 -22.34 3.18
C ALA A 44 2.03 -21.31 4.30
N ALA A 45 3.23 -20.75 4.34
CA ALA A 45 3.60 -19.71 5.31
C ALA A 45 2.91 -18.36 5.03
N PHE A 46 2.63 -18.03 3.76
CA PHE A 46 1.88 -16.82 3.41
C PHE A 46 0.37 -16.94 3.54
N LEU A 47 -0.17 -18.17 3.49
CA LEU A 47 -1.61 -18.44 3.58
C LEU A 47 -2.32 -17.74 4.76
N PRO A 48 -1.83 -17.80 6.01
CA PRO A 48 -2.45 -17.10 7.13
C PRO A 48 -2.31 -15.57 7.05
N HIS A 49 -1.34 -15.06 6.28
CA HIS A 49 -1.06 -13.63 6.13
C HIS A 49 -1.61 -13.03 4.83
N LEU A 50 -2.26 -13.83 3.97
CA LEU A 50 -2.82 -13.40 2.68
C LEU A 50 -3.75 -12.19 2.83
N GLY A 51 -4.58 -12.15 3.87
CA GLY A 51 -5.46 -11.01 4.13
C GLY A 51 -4.69 -9.70 4.32
N LYS A 52 -3.62 -9.71 5.13
CA LYS A 52 -2.77 -8.54 5.38
C LYS A 52 -1.97 -8.15 4.13
N LEU A 53 -1.47 -9.15 3.38
CA LEU A 53 -0.73 -8.94 2.14
C LEU A 53 -1.62 -8.30 1.05
N CYS A 54 -2.79 -8.90 0.79
CA CYS A 54 -3.77 -8.35 -0.16
C CYS A 54 -4.22 -6.95 0.25
N PHE A 55 -4.49 -6.72 1.54
CA PHE A 55 -4.87 -5.40 2.01
C PHE A 55 -3.76 -4.36 1.80
N GLY A 56 -2.50 -4.72 2.11
CA GLY A 56 -1.34 -3.87 1.83
C GLY A 56 -1.21 -3.53 0.34
N VAL A 57 -1.36 -4.52 -0.54
CA VAL A 57 -1.35 -4.32 -2.00
C VAL A 57 -2.48 -3.40 -2.45
N ILE A 58 -3.71 -3.60 -1.95
CA ILE A 58 -4.87 -2.75 -2.28
C ILE A 58 -4.61 -1.30 -1.89
N LEU A 59 -4.02 -1.05 -0.71
CA LEU A 59 -3.68 0.31 -0.26
C LEU A 59 -2.63 0.97 -1.16
N VAL A 60 -1.59 0.23 -1.54
CA VAL A 60 -0.53 0.75 -2.43
C VAL A 60 -1.08 1.02 -3.83
N VAL A 61 -1.80 0.06 -4.42
CA VAL A 61 -2.41 0.20 -5.75
C VAL A 61 -3.47 1.30 -5.75
N GLY A 62 -4.30 1.39 -4.70
CA GLY A 62 -5.31 2.45 -4.54
C GLY A 62 -4.68 3.83 -4.47
N SER A 63 -3.59 4.00 -3.71
CA SER A 63 -2.82 5.25 -3.67
C SER A 63 -2.25 5.60 -5.05
N TRP A 64 -1.72 4.61 -5.77
CA TRP A 64 -1.20 4.80 -7.13
C TRP A 64 -2.27 5.20 -8.15
N LEU A 65 -3.42 4.53 -8.15
CA LEU A 65 -4.55 4.86 -9.04
C LEU A 65 -5.08 6.27 -8.76
N SER A 66 -5.14 6.65 -7.48
CA SER A 66 -5.53 8.00 -7.07
C SER A 66 -4.55 9.07 -7.57
N GLY A 67 -3.24 8.81 -7.42
CA GLY A 67 -2.19 9.71 -7.89
C GLY A 67 -2.16 9.85 -9.42
N ILE A 68 -2.33 8.75 -10.17
CA ILE A 68 -2.37 8.78 -11.64
C ILE A 68 -3.60 9.55 -12.14
N SER A 69 -4.77 9.35 -11.52
CA SER A 69 -6.00 10.08 -11.86
C SER A 69 -5.83 11.58 -11.61
N TYR A 70 -5.20 11.95 -10.50
CA TYR A 70 -4.87 13.34 -10.18
C TYR A 70 -3.90 13.95 -11.20
N ALA A 71 -2.80 13.26 -11.52
CA ALA A 71 -1.84 13.73 -12.52
C ALA A 71 -2.53 13.93 -13.89
N LYS A 72 -3.38 12.98 -14.31
CA LYS A 72 -4.21 13.12 -15.53
C LYS A 72 -5.14 14.33 -15.47
N GLY A 73 -5.71 14.65 -14.32
CA GLY A 73 -6.54 15.85 -14.12
C GLY A 73 -5.73 17.16 -14.20
N LEU A 74 -4.45 17.13 -13.82
CA LEU A 74 -3.55 18.26 -13.91
C LEU A 74 -3.09 18.53 -15.35
N PHE A 75 -2.82 17.47 -16.14
CA PHE A 75 -2.39 17.56 -17.54
C PHE A 75 -3.53 17.80 -18.55
N ARG A 76 -4.80 17.67 -18.13
CA ARG A 76 -5.99 17.99 -18.96
C ARG A 76 -6.49 19.43 -18.79
N LYS A 77 -5.82 20.24 -17.96
CA LYS A 77 -6.01 21.69 -17.88
C LYS A 77 -4.86 22.39 -18.58
#